data_AF-A0AAF1KX17-F1
#
_entry.id   AF-A0AAF1KX17-F1
#
_cell.length_a   1.000
_cell.length_b   1.000
_cell.length_c   1.000
_cell.angle_alpha   90.00
_cell.angle_beta   90.00
_cell.angle_gamma   90.00
#
_symmetry.space_group_name_H-M   'P 1'
#
loop_
_entity.id
_entity.type
_entity.pdbx_description
1 polymer ?
#
loop_
_entity_poly.entity_id
_entity_poly.type
_entity_poly.pdbx_seq_one_letter_code
_entity_poly.pdbx_strand_id
1 'polypeptide(L)'
;MGNPDIDKVALTDYNLIVEEVFDESIFGMVAPNKKIGGIKLVGTSHLQVVRRVFTITAGEDVYFKGRRIQGSPGASEWLSEFIKPGKQITTRPNGKVGVLNRYVGKKSIFTAKALEHYKKSLTLPFMRILGEDPAPTRLLYGNPAVTFLEKKDENPIAAAYFNTRTNRLDLLHYFERHTLVDNFVRHFSQGSLAATG
;
A
#
# COMPACT_ATOMS: atom_id res chain seq x y z
N MET A 1 32.66 20.07 1.16
CA MET A 1 31.45 19.28 0.93
C MET A 1 30.75 19.14 2.27
N GLY A 2 29.56 19.74 2.44
CA GLY A 2 28.83 19.67 3.70
C GLY A 2 28.32 18.25 3.93
N ASN A 3 28.49 17.72 5.15
CA ASN A 3 27.86 16.46 5.53
C ASN A 3 26.34 16.60 5.40
N PRO A 4 25.63 15.65 4.77
CA PRO A 4 24.17 15.70 4.73
C PRO A 4 23.62 15.57 6.16
N ASP A 5 22.65 16.42 6.51
CA ASP A 5 21.93 16.33 7.78
C ASP A 5 21.28 14.94 7.94
N ILE A 6 21.23 14.43 9.18
CA ILE A 6 20.41 13.24 9.45
C ILE A 6 18.95 13.69 9.52
N ASP A 7 18.19 13.32 8.50
CA ASP A 7 16.73 13.36 8.55
C ASP A 7 16.23 11.95 8.89
N LYS A 8 15.46 11.82 9.98
CA LYS A 8 14.67 10.62 10.26
C LYS A 8 13.38 10.70 9.45
N VAL A 9 12.94 9.59 8.87
CA VAL A 9 11.67 9.51 8.15
C VAL A 9 10.65 8.79 9.02
N ALA A 10 9.64 9.51 9.50
CA ALA A 10 8.52 8.97 10.24
C ALA A 10 7.36 8.62 9.30
N LEU A 11 6.69 7.49 9.57
CA LEU A 11 5.47 7.10 8.85
C LEU A 11 4.28 7.83 9.46
N THR A 12 3.43 8.43 8.64
CA THR A 12 2.16 9.00 9.10
C THR A 12 1.04 7.95 9.07
N ASP A 13 -0.14 8.34 9.58
CA ASP A 13 -1.34 7.50 9.55
C ASP A 13 -2.05 7.47 8.19
N TYR A 14 -1.63 8.30 7.24
CA TYR A 14 -2.33 8.46 5.96
C TYR A 14 -1.80 7.47 4.93
N ASN A 15 -2.70 6.70 4.35
CA ASN A 15 -2.39 5.68 3.36
C ASN A 15 -3.27 5.85 2.12
N LEU A 16 -2.70 5.60 0.95
CA LEU A 16 -3.40 5.44 -0.31
C LEU A 16 -3.37 3.95 -0.65
N ILE A 17 -4.53 3.33 -0.70
CA ILE A 17 -4.73 1.96 -1.16
C ILE A 17 -5.10 2.01 -2.63
N VAL A 18 -4.40 1.25 -3.46
CA VAL A 18 -4.71 1.07 -4.88
C VAL A 18 -4.82 -0.43 -5.16
N GLU A 19 -5.94 -0.84 -5.76
CA GLU A 19 -6.13 -2.21 -6.23
C GLU A 19 -6.43 -2.21 -7.73
N GLU A 20 -5.67 -3.01 -8.47
CA GLU A 20 -5.79 -3.18 -9.93
C GLU A 20 -6.16 -4.62 -10.24
N VAL A 21 -7.11 -4.80 -11.15
CA VAL A 21 -7.62 -6.11 -11.55
C VAL A 21 -7.08 -6.46 -12.93
N PHE A 22 -6.39 -7.59 -13.03
CA PHE A 22 -5.89 -8.14 -14.27
C PHE A 22 -6.68 -9.40 -14.59
N ASP A 23 -7.32 -9.43 -15.76
CA ASP A 23 -7.88 -10.68 -16.28
C ASP A 23 -6.77 -11.40 -17.05
N GLU A 24 -6.12 -12.36 -16.39
CA GLU A 24 -5.33 -13.37 -17.10
C GLU A 24 -6.28 -14.47 -17.53
N SER A 25 -7.22 -14.17 -18.43
CA SER A 25 -8.07 -15.20 -18.98
C SER A 25 -7.21 -16.13 -19.82
N ILE A 26 -6.81 -17.26 -19.22
CA ILE A 26 -6.12 -18.33 -19.91
C ILE A 26 -7.16 -19.07 -20.76
N PHE A 27 -7.63 -18.44 -21.84
CA PHE A 27 -8.52 -19.05 -22.84
C PHE A 27 -7.87 -20.24 -23.59
N GLY A 28 -6.74 -20.79 -23.11
CA GLY A 28 -5.98 -21.82 -23.83
C GLY A 28 -5.25 -22.91 -23.02
N MET A 29 -5.37 -23.00 -21.68
CA MET A 29 -4.59 -24.01 -20.91
C MET A 29 -5.41 -25.08 -20.17
N VAL A 30 -6.66 -25.32 -20.55
CA VAL A 30 -7.35 -26.55 -20.11
C VAL A 30 -7.83 -27.30 -21.33
N ALA A 31 -7.11 -28.37 -21.68
CA ALA A 31 -7.60 -29.37 -22.61
C ALA A 31 -9.03 -29.78 -22.18
N PRO A 32 -10.01 -29.88 -23.10
CA PRO A 32 -11.44 -30.17 -22.81
C PRO A 32 -11.75 -31.44 -22.00
N ASN A 33 -10.73 -32.18 -21.56
CA ASN A 33 -10.80 -33.50 -20.96
C ASN A 33 -10.39 -33.55 -19.48
N LYS A 34 -10.04 -32.43 -18.83
CA LYS A 34 -9.68 -32.45 -17.40
C LYS A 34 -10.96 -32.49 -16.54
N LYS A 35 -11.25 -33.65 -15.96
CA LYS A 35 -12.33 -33.86 -14.99
C LYS A 35 -11.80 -33.66 -13.58
N ILE A 36 -12.47 -32.85 -12.77
CA ILE A 36 -12.24 -32.79 -11.31
C ILE A 36 -13.48 -33.39 -10.65
N GLY A 37 -13.31 -34.51 -9.93
CA GLY A 37 -14.44 -35.20 -9.28
C GLY A 37 -15.50 -35.73 -10.25
N GLY A 38 -15.11 -36.13 -11.48
CA GLY A 38 -16.04 -36.64 -12.50
C GLY A 38 -16.74 -35.57 -13.34
N ILE A 39 -16.60 -34.28 -13.00
CA ILE A 39 -17.30 -33.18 -13.65
C ILE A 39 -16.43 -32.58 -14.77
N LYS A 40 -17.01 -32.42 -15.97
CA LYS A 40 -16.35 -31.81 -17.13
C LYS A 40 -16.27 -30.29 -16.95
N LEU A 41 -15.06 -29.75 -16.90
CA LEU A 41 -14.82 -28.31 -16.83
C LEU A 41 -15.08 -27.67 -18.19
N VAL A 42 -15.91 -26.63 -18.25
CA VAL A 42 -16.29 -25.93 -19.49
C VAL A 42 -15.50 -24.64 -19.65
N GLY A 43 -14.98 -24.07 -18.56
CA GLY A 43 -14.03 -22.96 -18.61
C GLY A 43 -13.40 -22.67 -17.25
N THR A 44 -12.18 -22.15 -17.29
CA THR A 44 -11.49 -21.59 -16.12
C THR A 44 -11.11 -20.16 -16.42
N SER A 45 -11.49 -19.22 -15.56
CA SER A 45 -10.95 -17.86 -15.60
C SER A 45 -9.99 -17.65 -14.44
N HIS A 46 -8.92 -16.90 -14.70
CA HIS A 46 -7.92 -16.55 -13.71
C HIS A 46 -7.84 -15.03 -13.64
N LEU A 47 -8.29 -14.49 -12.52
CA LEU A 47 -8.25 -13.07 -12.24
C LEU A 47 -7.17 -12.82 -11.19
N GLN A 48 -6.37 -11.78 -11.41
CA GLN A 48 -5.38 -11.34 -10.43
C GLN A 48 -5.74 -9.95 -9.93
N VAL A 49 -5.63 -9.75 -8.62
CA VAL A 49 -5.74 -8.44 -7.99
C VAL A 49 -4.37 -8.07 -7.46
N VAL A 50 -3.82 -6.97 -7.94
CA VAL A 50 -2.58 -6.38 -7.41
C VAL A 50 -2.97 -5.26 -6.48
N ARG A 51 -2.44 -5.29 -5.26
CA ARG A 51 -2.66 -4.29 -4.23
C ARG A 51 -1.36 -3.55 -3.96
N ARG A 52 -1.43 -2.22 -3.97
CA ARG A 52 -0.34 -1.33 -3.58
C ARG A 52 -0.84 -0.41 -2.48
N VAL A 53 -0.03 -0.22 -1.44
CA VAL A 53 -0.34 0.75 -0.39
C VAL A 53 0.82 1.72 -0.25
N PHE A 54 0.52 2.99 -0.47
CA PHE A 54 1.45 4.10 -0.30
C PHE A 54 1.15 4.80 1.02
N THR A 55 2.19 5.19 1.76
CA THR A 55 2.04 5.89 3.04
C THR A 55 2.78 7.23 2.95
N ILE A 56 2.14 8.31 3.42
CA ILE A 56 2.82 9.60 3.56
C ILE A 56 3.87 9.49 4.66
N THR A 57 5.06 10.00 4.38
CA THR A 57 6.14 10.11 5.35
C THR A 57 6.43 11.55 5.70
N ALA A 58 6.83 11.80 6.94
CA ALA A 58 7.25 13.10 7.43
C ALA A 58 8.75 13.05 7.77
N GLY A 59 9.50 14.05 7.31
CA GLY A 59 10.87 14.27 7.72
C GLY A 59 10.93 14.84 9.13
N GLU A 60 11.85 14.32 9.93
CA GLU A 60 12.15 14.78 11.27
C GLU A 60 13.63 15.11 11.38
N ASP A 61 13.96 16.30 11.87
CA ASP A 61 15.30 16.65 12.31
C ASP A 61 15.61 15.91 13.62
N VAL A 62 16.80 15.33 13.71
CA VAL A 62 17.27 14.62 14.90
C VAL A 62 18.09 15.56 15.78
N TYR A 63 17.82 15.54 17.08
CA TYR A 63 18.51 16.34 18.09
C TYR A 63 19.12 15.44 19.15
N PHE A 64 20.38 15.71 19.51
CA PHE A 64 21.06 15.07 20.62
C PHE A 64 21.35 16.11 21.72
N LYS A 65 20.84 15.87 22.93
CA LYS A 65 20.91 16.83 24.07
C LYS A 65 20.47 18.25 23.69
N GLY A 66 19.43 18.37 22.86
CA GLY A 66 18.88 19.65 22.39
C GLY A 66 19.67 20.32 21.25
N ARG A 67 20.75 19.73 20.74
CA ARG A 67 21.48 20.21 19.55
C ARG A 67 21.13 19.38 18.33
N ARG A 68 20.84 20.01 17.20
CA ARG A 68 20.58 19.30 15.94
C ARG A 68 21.83 18.55 15.50
N ILE A 69 21.68 17.27 15.16
CA ILE A 69 22.77 16.44 14.65
C ILE A 69 22.89 16.67 13.15
N GLN A 70 24.10 16.95 12.68
CA GLN A 70 24.44 17.05 11.25
C GLN A 70 25.26 15.82 10.85
N GLY A 71 24.73 14.95 10.00
CA GLY A 71 25.37 13.67 9.65
C GLY A 71 25.34 12.62 10.77
N SER A 72 25.71 11.37 10.47
CA SER A 72 25.62 10.21 11.38
C SER A 72 26.13 10.48 12.80
N PRO A 73 25.49 9.95 13.86
CA PRO A 73 25.93 10.22 15.22
C PRO A 73 27.36 9.74 15.44
N GLY A 74 28.21 10.59 16.00
CA GLY A 74 29.59 10.28 16.37
C GLY A 74 29.70 9.30 17.54
N ALA A 75 30.91 8.81 17.79
CA ALA A 75 31.18 7.80 18.81
C ALA A 75 30.75 8.24 20.24
N SER A 76 30.85 9.53 20.56
CA SER A 76 30.42 10.09 21.85
C SER A 76 28.91 10.09 22.03
N GLU A 77 28.17 10.34 20.95
CA GLU A 77 26.70 10.33 20.91
C GLU A 77 26.20 8.88 21.05
N TRP A 78 26.81 7.94 20.32
CA TRP A 78 26.57 6.50 20.47
C TRP A 78 26.82 5.99 21.88
N LEU A 79 27.97 6.34 22.48
CA LEU A 79 28.33 5.88 23.83
C LEU A 79 27.35 6.43 24.89
N SER A 80 26.92 7.67 24.72
CA SER A 80 25.97 8.29 25.64
C SER A 80 24.56 7.70 25.53
N GLU A 81 24.13 7.29 24.34
CA GLU A 81 22.86 6.59 24.12
C GLU A 81 22.94 5.16 24.69
N PHE A 82 24.10 4.52 24.62
CA PHE A 82 24.35 3.23 25.25
C PHE A 82 24.27 3.30 26.79
N ILE A 83 24.80 4.38 27.40
CA ILE A 83 24.80 4.56 28.87
C ILE A 83 23.44 5.06 29.39
N LYS A 84 22.73 5.91 28.64
CA LYS A 84 21.40 6.45 29.01
C LYS A 84 20.47 6.47 27.79
N PRO A 85 19.90 5.32 27.41
CA PRO A 85 19.07 5.18 26.22
C PRO A 85 17.76 5.99 26.32
N GLY A 86 17.33 6.55 25.20
CA GLY A 86 16.03 7.21 24.99
C GLY A 86 15.86 8.58 25.64
N LYS A 87 16.83 9.08 26.41
CA LYS A 87 16.73 10.39 27.09
C LYS A 87 17.39 11.54 26.35
N GLN A 88 18.27 11.25 25.39
CA GLN A 88 19.13 12.26 24.78
C GLN A 88 18.79 12.55 23.32
N ILE A 89 18.23 11.57 22.60
CA ILE A 89 17.77 11.72 21.23
C ILE A 89 16.31 12.20 21.24
N THR A 90 16.05 13.34 20.61
CA THR A 90 14.70 13.86 20.38
C THR A 90 14.54 14.19 18.91
N THR A 91 13.31 14.16 18.40
CA THR A 91 13.01 14.43 16.99
C THR A 91 12.01 15.56 16.89
N ARG A 92 12.15 16.40 15.85
CA ARG A 92 11.17 17.44 15.54
C ARG A 92 10.84 17.41 14.05
N PRO A 93 9.56 17.59 13.65
CA PRO A 93 9.20 17.67 12.23
C PRO A 93 9.97 18.80 11.55
N ASN A 94 10.49 18.53 10.35
CA ASN A 94 11.21 19.53 9.55
C ASN A 94 10.41 20.03 8.33
N GLY A 95 9.14 19.61 8.24
CA GLY A 95 8.21 20.00 7.19
C GLY A 95 8.41 19.32 5.84
N LYS A 96 9.45 18.47 5.69
CA LYS A 96 9.61 17.66 4.47
C LYS A 96 8.58 16.52 4.48
N VAL A 97 7.97 16.30 3.34
CA VAL A 97 6.99 15.22 3.14
C VAL A 97 7.46 14.32 2.02
N GLY A 98 7.32 13.02 2.21
CA GLY A 98 7.63 12.00 1.21
C GLY A 98 6.49 11.00 1.05
N VAL A 99 6.69 10.06 0.13
CA VAL A 99 5.79 8.91 -0.07
C VAL A 99 6.62 7.64 -0.04
N LEU A 100 6.20 6.69 0.77
CA LEU A 100 6.76 5.35 0.78
C LEU A 100 5.76 4.38 0.15
N ASN A 101 6.19 3.60 -0.84
CA ASN A 101 5.46 2.41 -1.27
C ASN A 101 5.61 1.32 -0.20
N ARG A 102 4.68 1.30 0.75
CA ARG A 102 4.77 0.53 1.99
C ARG A 102 4.44 -0.94 1.81
N TYR A 103 3.57 -1.26 0.85
CA TYR A 103 3.17 -2.64 0.59
C TYR A 103 2.86 -2.89 -0.88
N VAL A 104 3.29 -4.06 -1.37
CA VAL A 104 2.83 -4.64 -2.63
C VAL A 104 2.42 -6.09 -2.39
N GLY A 105 1.20 -6.42 -2.78
CA GLY A 105 0.64 -7.76 -2.70
C GLY A 105 -0.05 -8.17 -3.98
N LYS A 106 -0.14 -9.48 -4.20
CA LYS A 106 -0.88 -10.05 -5.32
C LYS A 106 -1.80 -11.16 -4.84
N LYS A 107 -3.03 -11.16 -5.34
CA LYS A 107 -4.06 -12.14 -5.03
C LYS A 107 -4.56 -12.78 -6.33
N SER A 108 -4.51 -14.10 -6.41
CA SER A 108 -5.07 -14.85 -7.54
C SER A 108 -6.43 -15.43 -7.17
N ILE A 109 -7.39 -15.28 -8.09
CA ILE A 109 -8.76 -15.76 -7.97
C ILE A 109 -9.02 -16.69 -9.15
N PHE A 110 -9.16 -17.97 -8.85
CA PHE A 110 -9.45 -19.00 -9.84
C PHE A 110 -10.94 -19.29 -9.83
N THR A 111 -11.58 -19.14 -10.98
CA THR A 111 -12.99 -19.48 -11.14
C THR A 111 -13.14 -20.60 -12.15
N ALA A 112 -13.64 -21.74 -11.70
CA ALA A 112 -14.00 -22.85 -12.56
C ALA A 112 -15.52 -22.82 -12.80
N LYS A 113 -15.93 -22.85 -14.06
CA LYS A 113 -17.31 -23.08 -14.48
C LYS A 113 -17.46 -24.51 -14.97
N ALA A 114 -18.34 -25.26 -14.32
CA ALA A 114 -18.64 -26.65 -14.62
C ALA A 114 -20.10 -26.76 -15.07
N LEU A 115 -20.33 -26.76 -16.40
CA LEU A 115 -21.64 -26.58 -17.04
C LEU A 115 -22.34 -25.29 -16.57
N GLU A 116 -23.35 -24.81 -17.30
CA GLU A 116 -23.91 -23.45 -17.11
C GLU A 116 -24.45 -23.17 -15.70
N HIS A 117 -24.64 -24.20 -14.86
CA HIS A 117 -25.27 -24.10 -13.55
C HIS A 117 -24.32 -24.16 -12.33
N TYR A 118 -23.05 -24.59 -12.47
CA TYR A 118 -22.13 -24.72 -11.32
C TYR A 118 -20.88 -23.85 -11.48
N LYS A 119 -20.80 -22.77 -10.69
CA LYS A 119 -19.62 -21.90 -10.59
C LYS A 119 -18.97 -22.09 -9.22
N LYS A 120 -17.73 -22.59 -9.19
CA LYS A 120 -16.93 -22.65 -7.95
C LYS A 120 -15.74 -21.71 -8.09
N SER A 121 -15.61 -20.80 -7.12
CA SER A 121 -14.45 -19.91 -7.01
C SER A 121 -13.55 -20.40 -5.88
N LEU A 122 -12.24 -20.49 -6.16
CA LEU A 122 -11.21 -20.61 -5.15
C LEU A 122 -10.44 -19.29 -5.11
N THR A 123 -10.48 -18.65 -3.96
CA THR A 123 -9.77 -17.38 -3.72
C THR A 123 -8.57 -17.65 -2.82
N LEU A 124 -7.37 -17.38 -3.31
CA LEU A 124 -6.17 -17.41 -2.48
C LEU A 124 -6.02 -16.07 -1.73
N PRO A 125 -5.41 -16.04 -0.53
CA PRO A 125 -5.10 -14.79 0.15
C PRO A 125 -4.05 -13.98 -0.64
N PHE A 126 -3.88 -12.70 -0.29
CA PHE A 126 -2.80 -11.89 -0.86
C PHE A 126 -1.44 -12.48 -0.51
N MET A 127 -0.68 -12.86 -1.53
CA MET A 127 0.74 -13.16 -1.40
C MET A 127 1.49 -11.83 -1.33
N ARG A 128 2.18 -11.61 -0.21
CA ARG A 128 3.05 -10.45 0.00
C ARG A 128 4.24 -10.52 -0.93
N ILE A 129 4.47 -9.47 -1.70
CA ILE A 129 5.66 -9.28 -2.54
C ILE A 129 6.65 -8.37 -1.81
N LEU A 130 6.17 -7.24 -1.28
CA LEU A 130 7.00 -6.24 -0.59
C LEU A 130 6.28 -5.68 0.63
N GLY A 131 7.02 -5.47 1.71
CA GLY A 131 6.62 -4.66 2.87
C GLY A 131 5.44 -5.23 3.67
N GLU A 132 4.93 -4.46 4.62
CA GLU A 132 3.79 -4.86 5.46
C GLU A 132 2.57 -4.00 5.14
N ASP A 133 1.44 -4.64 4.87
CA ASP A 133 0.20 -3.94 4.57
C ASP A 133 -0.32 -3.25 5.84
N PRO A 134 -0.40 -1.91 5.88
CA PRO A 134 -0.95 -1.20 7.04
C PRO A 134 -2.48 -1.30 7.13
N ALA A 135 -3.15 -1.90 6.13
CA ALA A 135 -4.60 -1.96 6.02
C ALA A 135 -5.13 -3.32 5.50
N PRO A 136 -4.71 -4.47 6.05
CA PRO A 136 -4.94 -5.79 5.45
C PRO A 136 -6.42 -6.20 5.37
N THR A 137 -7.28 -5.58 6.19
CA THR A 137 -8.74 -5.84 6.22
C THR A 137 -9.54 -4.87 5.35
N ARG A 138 -8.90 -3.86 4.75
CA ARG A 138 -9.54 -2.80 3.94
C ARG A 138 -9.37 -3.11 2.47
N LEU A 139 -9.99 -4.20 2.02
CA LEU A 139 -9.96 -4.64 0.63
C LEU A 139 -10.93 -3.80 -0.22
N LEU A 140 -10.48 -3.43 -1.42
CA LEU A 140 -11.32 -2.71 -2.39
C LEU A 140 -12.06 -3.69 -3.29
N TYR A 141 -11.35 -4.71 -3.78
CA TYR A 141 -11.91 -5.78 -4.58
C TYR A 141 -12.82 -6.69 -3.73
N GLY A 142 -14.04 -6.91 -4.22
CA GLY A 142 -15.07 -7.66 -3.52
C GLY A 142 -15.89 -6.83 -2.52
N ASN A 143 -15.57 -5.54 -2.34
CA ASN A 143 -16.41 -4.62 -1.59
C ASN A 143 -17.53 -4.07 -2.50
N PRO A 144 -18.81 -4.30 -2.19
CA PRO A 144 -19.92 -3.88 -3.04
C PRO A 144 -20.08 -2.36 -3.16
N ALA A 145 -19.51 -1.59 -2.22
CA ALA A 145 -19.55 -0.13 -2.25
C ALA A 145 -18.44 0.48 -3.13
N VAL A 146 -17.51 -0.33 -3.64
CA VAL A 146 -16.36 0.14 -4.43
C VAL A 146 -16.65 -0.02 -5.90
N THR A 147 -16.50 1.07 -6.65
CA THR A 147 -16.54 1.06 -8.11
C THR A 147 -15.11 0.97 -8.64
N PHE A 148 -14.84 -0.03 -9.47
CA PHE A 148 -13.60 -0.10 -10.23
C PHE A 148 -13.77 0.71 -11.50
N LEU A 149 -12.88 1.68 -11.71
CA LEU A 149 -12.86 2.51 -12.89
C LEU A 149 -12.10 1.76 -13.99
N GLU A 150 -12.76 1.58 -15.14
CA GLU A 150 -12.16 0.98 -16.33
C GLU A 150 -12.07 2.07 -17.41
N LYS A 151 -10.85 2.36 -17.85
CA LYS A 151 -10.59 3.22 -19.00
C LYS A 151 -10.17 2.35 -20.17
N LYS A 152 -10.42 2.82 -21.40
CA LYS A 152 -10.04 2.11 -22.63
C LYS A 152 -8.54 1.77 -22.58
N ASP A 153 -8.21 0.52 -22.86
CA ASP A 153 -6.84 -0.02 -22.89
C ASP A 153 -6.12 -0.04 -21.51
N GLU A 154 -6.85 0.14 -20.41
CA GLU A 154 -6.33 0.07 -19.05
C GLU A 154 -7.05 -1.00 -18.21
N ASN A 155 -6.30 -1.64 -17.31
CA ASN A 155 -6.89 -2.57 -16.34
C ASN A 155 -7.79 -1.82 -15.34
N PRO A 156 -8.95 -2.39 -14.95
CA PRO A 156 -9.82 -1.80 -13.94
C PRO A 156 -9.07 -1.51 -12.64
N ILE A 157 -9.27 -0.31 -12.10
CA ILE A 157 -8.56 0.20 -10.93
C ILE A 157 -9.52 0.81 -9.92
N ALA A 158 -9.29 0.54 -8.64
CA ALA A 158 -9.94 1.22 -7.53
C ALA A 158 -8.89 1.83 -6.61
N ALA A 159 -9.22 2.96 -6.00
CA ALA A 159 -8.35 3.63 -5.05
C ALA A 159 -9.15 4.19 -3.87
N ALA A 160 -8.51 4.25 -2.71
CA ALA A 160 -9.09 4.80 -1.49
C ALA A 160 -8.02 5.41 -0.59
N TYR A 161 -8.39 6.46 0.14
CA TYR A 161 -7.60 6.93 1.26
C TYR A 161 -7.99 6.18 2.53
N PHE A 162 -7.00 5.81 3.32
CA PHE A 162 -7.19 5.13 4.58
C PHE A 162 -6.35 5.76 5.69
N ASN A 163 -7.02 6.13 6.79
CA ASN A 163 -6.34 6.61 7.99
C ASN A 163 -6.27 5.49 9.03
N THR A 164 -5.07 5.05 9.41
CA THR A 164 -4.87 3.96 10.37
C THR A 164 -5.33 4.31 11.78
N ARG A 165 -5.17 5.57 12.19
CA ARG A 165 -5.55 6.04 13.54
C ARG A 165 -7.06 6.15 13.72
N THR A 166 -7.77 6.71 12.75
CA THR A 166 -9.24 6.85 12.82
C THR A 166 -9.97 5.67 12.21
N ASN A 167 -9.25 4.73 11.59
CA ASN A 167 -9.78 3.57 10.87
C ASN A 167 -10.80 3.95 9.76
N ARG A 168 -10.67 5.15 9.20
CA ARG A 168 -11.59 5.70 8.20
C ARG A 168 -11.09 5.37 6.80
N LEU A 169 -12.00 4.87 5.96
CA LEU A 169 -11.76 4.57 4.54
C LEU A 169 -12.60 5.51 3.68
N ASP A 170 -11.96 6.36 2.91
CA ASP A 170 -12.61 7.29 1.97
C ASP A 170 -12.35 6.82 0.54
N LEU A 171 -13.41 6.39 -0.14
CA LEU A 171 -13.33 5.84 -1.51
C LEU A 171 -13.14 6.95 -2.54
N LEU A 172 -12.25 6.72 -3.51
CA LEU A 172 -12.05 7.65 -4.62
C LEU A 172 -12.92 7.23 -5.80
N HIS A 173 -13.94 8.02 -6.09
CA HIS A 173 -14.87 7.75 -7.19
C HIS A 173 -14.39 8.32 -8.54
N TYR A 174 -13.55 9.35 -8.51
CA TYR A 174 -13.01 10.01 -9.71
C TYR A 174 -11.53 10.32 -9.50
N PHE A 175 -10.67 9.77 -10.35
CA PHE A 175 -9.23 10.02 -10.33
C PHE A 175 -8.59 9.66 -11.68
N GLU A 176 -7.35 10.10 -11.87
CA GLU A 176 -6.50 9.63 -12.96
C GLU A 176 -5.34 8.83 -12.40
N ARG A 177 -5.03 7.67 -13.01
CA ARG A 177 -4.01 6.74 -12.52
C ARG A 177 -2.67 7.42 -12.27
N HIS A 178 -2.22 8.22 -13.24
CA HIS A 178 -0.89 8.84 -13.21
C HIS A 178 -0.77 9.98 -12.18
N THR A 179 -1.89 10.53 -11.69
CA THR A 179 -1.89 11.62 -10.69
C THR A 179 -2.26 11.15 -9.28
N LEU A 180 -2.58 9.87 -9.08
CA LEU A 180 -3.04 9.34 -7.78
C LEU A 180 -2.09 9.66 -6.63
N VAL A 181 -0.79 9.40 -6.81
CA VAL A 181 0.22 9.61 -5.78
C VAL A 181 0.42 11.11 -5.53
N ASP A 182 0.49 11.92 -6.57
CA ASP A 182 0.66 13.37 -6.45
C ASP A 182 -0.54 14.03 -5.75
N ASN A 183 -1.76 13.62 -6.11
CA ASN A 183 -2.98 14.09 -5.47
C ASN A 183 -3.06 13.65 -4.02
N PHE A 184 -2.62 12.42 -3.70
CA PHE A 184 -2.51 11.94 -2.34
C PHE A 184 -1.56 12.80 -1.50
N VAL A 185 -0.37 13.13 -2.02
CA VAL A 185 0.57 14.06 -1.37
C VAL A 185 -0.06 15.43 -1.18
N ARG A 186 -0.67 16.01 -2.22
CA ARG A 186 -1.31 17.33 -2.13
C ARG A 186 -2.42 17.37 -1.09
N HIS A 187 -3.24 16.31 -1.01
CA HIS A 187 -4.36 16.24 -0.08
C HIS A 187 -3.91 16.16 1.38
N PHE A 188 -2.86 15.39 1.68
CA PHE A 188 -2.44 15.13 3.07
C PHE A 188 -1.19 15.86 3.54
N SER A 189 -0.43 16.49 2.64
CA SER A 189 0.75 17.30 3.02
C SER A 189 0.41 18.51 3.89
N GLN A 190 -0.77 19.10 3.72
CA GLN A 190 -1.24 20.20 4.58
C GLN A 190 -1.68 19.69 5.96
N GLY A 191 -2.33 18.52 6.02
CA GLY A 191 -2.79 17.90 7.27
C GLY A 191 -1.67 17.27 8.11
N SER A 192 -0.60 16.77 7.48
CA SER A 192 0.56 16.22 8.18
C SER A 192 1.40 17.28 8.89
N LEU A 193 1.44 18.50 8.36
CA LEU A 193 2.07 19.66 9.00
C LEU A 193 1.27 20.15 10.21
N ALA A 194 -0.06 20.07 10.17
CA ALA A 194 -0.93 20.50 11.26
C ALA A 194 -1.03 19.48 12.43
N ALA A 195 -0.88 18.18 12.16
CA ALA A 195 -0.95 17.13 13.18
C ALA A 195 0.29 17.02 14.09
N THR A 196 1.29 17.89 13.88
CA THR A 196 2.54 17.92 14.64
C THR A 196 2.84 19.28 15.28
N GLY A 197 1.87 20.20 15.26
CA GLY A 197 1.89 21.48 15.99
C GLY A 197 1.36 21.36 17.42
#